data_AF-Q0BFH6-F1
#
_entry.id   AF-Q0BFH6-F1
#
_cell.length_a   1.000
_cell.length_b   1.000
_cell.length_c   1.000
_cell.angle_alpha   90.00
_cell.angle_beta   90.00
_cell.angle_gamma   90.00
#
_symmetry.space_group_name_H-M   'P 1'
#
loop_
_entity.id
_entity.type
_entity.pdbx_description
1 polymer ?
#
loop_
_entity_poly.entity_id
_entity_poly.type
_entity_poly.pdbx_seq_one_letter_code
_entity_poly.pdbx_strand_id
1 'polypeptide(L)'
;MLAEVRPDGFTMPDTCRLAFADGLFAARDDAEIRVAQGAGIGAQLLRAQLADDGTLRLVAYNHRAAPADQRRALLAALAAAFSDDARRAAIRLDPAAWPAVALDALRASGVLADGGLCMREGWAQQADLWRVGTPLPCATLPMLTDGRRHPRRPPAPRGDVYARDLPALGVRFTLRGWQPGEDAARVARWFDEPRVRDGWPGTQPGAHGTAPDADPHVTPLVGCFDGEPFAYIEAFWLKEDPLAPHVGARDYDRGLRMLVGESRWRGPHCVAGWLPSVVHYLFLDDPRTEAVGCAVPAGRARVVDTLARHGFARQRRLALADAQPLWMRTLRETFFSGRHV
;
A
#
# COMPACT_ATOMS: atom_id res chain seq x y z
N MET A 1 16.29 18.17 10.44
CA MET A 1 15.40 18.65 11.51
C MET A 1 14.13 17.81 11.38
N LEU A 2 13.94 16.81 12.25
CA LEU A 2 12.75 15.95 12.21
C LEU A 2 11.53 16.85 12.35
N ALA A 3 10.59 16.78 11.41
CA ALA A 3 9.33 17.50 11.51
C ALA A 3 8.68 17.14 12.85
N GLU A 4 8.18 18.14 13.58
CA GLU A 4 7.42 17.91 14.81
C GLU A 4 6.28 16.94 14.50
N VAL A 5 6.40 15.70 14.99
CA VAL A 5 5.34 14.69 14.88
C VAL A 5 4.20 15.17 15.76
N ARG A 6 3.19 15.79 15.15
CA ARG A 6 2.00 16.26 15.85
C ARG A 6 1.24 15.04 16.41
N PRO A 7 0.73 15.13 17.65
CA PRO A 7 0.23 13.98 18.42
C PRO A 7 -1.01 13.28 17.82
N ASP A 8 -1.64 13.88 16.81
CA ASP A 8 -2.79 13.31 16.11
C ASP A 8 -2.40 12.49 14.86
N GLY A 9 -1.18 12.64 14.31
CA GLY A 9 -0.72 11.90 13.13
C GLY A 9 -1.49 12.16 11.83
N PHE A 10 -2.39 13.15 11.81
CA PHE A 10 -3.30 13.42 10.68
C PHE A 10 -3.30 14.88 10.20
N THR A 11 -2.72 15.83 10.94
CA THR A 11 -2.68 17.23 10.49
C THR A 11 -1.51 17.45 9.53
N MET A 12 -1.81 17.64 8.24
CA MET A 12 -0.83 17.93 7.20
C MET A 12 -0.42 19.42 7.23
N PRO A 13 0.83 19.77 6.89
CA PRO A 13 1.25 21.16 6.75
C PRO A 13 0.53 21.87 5.58
N ASP A 14 0.41 23.21 5.67
CA ASP A 14 -0.19 24.07 4.63
C ASP A 14 0.51 23.85 3.27
N THR A 15 1.84 23.71 3.31
CA THR A 15 2.63 23.25 2.17
C THR A 15 2.88 21.74 2.26
N CYS A 16 2.49 20.99 1.24
CA CYS A 16 2.68 19.53 1.18
C CYS A 16 3.38 19.14 -0.12
N ARG A 17 4.43 18.31 -0.04
CA ARG A 17 5.05 17.67 -1.20
C ARG A 17 4.93 16.16 -1.09
N LEU A 18 4.33 15.55 -2.11
CA LEU A 18 4.15 14.11 -2.24
C LEU A 18 4.95 13.64 -3.44
N ALA A 19 5.95 12.79 -3.22
CA ALA A 19 6.60 12.05 -4.29
C ALA A 19 5.97 10.66 -4.44
N PHE A 20 5.91 10.22 -5.68
CA PHE A 20 5.29 8.98 -6.15
C PHE A 20 6.36 8.08 -6.79
N ALA A 21 5.96 6.92 -7.32
CA ALA A 21 6.84 6.10 -8.13
C ALA A 21 7.34 6.87 -9.38
N ASP A 22 8.48 6.45 -9.94
CA ASP A 22 9.10 6.99 -11.16
C ASP A 22 9.40 8.50 -11.18
N GLY A 23 9.62 9.10 -10.00
CA GLY A 23 10.05 10.50 -9.90
C GLY A 23 8.97 11.55 -10.17
N LEU A 24 7.70 11.13 -10.24
CA LEU A 24 6.55 12.03 -10.25
C LEU A 24 6.35 12.63 -8.84
N PHE A 25 6.02 13.92 -8.75
CA PHE A 25 5.65 14.54 -7.49
C PHE A 25 4.56 15.59 -7.67
N ALA A 26 3.75 15.76 -6.63
CA ALA A 26 2.80 16.85 -6.49
C ALA A 26 3.21 17.72 -5.30
N ALA A 27 3.28 19.03 -5.52
CA ALA A 27 3.47 20.02 -4.48
C ALA A 27 2.19 20.86 -4.37
N ARG A 28 1.71 21.04 -3.15
CA ARG A 28 0.62 21.95 -2.81
C ARG A 28 1.18 23.07 -1.94
N ASP A 29 0.84 24.29 -2.29
CA ASP A 29 1.09 25.49 -1.52
C ASP A 29 -0.21 26.27 -1.43
N ASP A 30 -0.84 26.26 -0.25
CA ASP A 30 -2.23 26.67 -0.04
C ASP A 30 -3.19 25.98 -1.03
N ALA A 31 -3.84 26.79 -1.88
CA ALA A 31 -4.77 26.34 -2.90
C ALA A 31 -4.06 25.89 -4.19
N GLU A 32 -2.80 26.28 -4.43
CA GLU A 32 -2.09 25.96 -5.67
C GLU A 32 -1.50 24.56 -5.62
N ILE A 33 -1.73 23.77 -6.68
CA ILE A 33 -1.16 22.43 -6.86
C ILE A 33 -0.31 22.42 -8.13
N ARG A 34 0.93 21.96 -8.01
CA ARG A 34 1.88 21.78 -9.12
C ARG A 34 2.30 20.32 -9.19
N VAL A 35 2.27 19.75 -10.40
CA VAL A 35 2.70 18.38 -10.64
C VAL A 35 3.81 18.37 -11.68
N ALA A 36 4.88 17.65 -11.37
CA ALA A 36 6.06 17.56 -12.22
C ALA A 36 6.70 16.17 -12.14
N GLN A 37 7.46 15.82 -13.17
CA GLN A 37 8.22 14.58 -13.27
C GLN A 37 9.69 14.91 -13.55
N GLY A 38 10.57 14.59 -12.60
CA GLY A 38 11.99 14.96 -12.66
C GLY A 38 12.27 16.44 -12.34
N ALA A 39 13.47 16.91 -12.65
CA ALA A 39 13.91 18.28 -12.40
C ALA A 39 14.09 19.08 -13.71
N GLY A 40 13.71 20.36 -13.72
CA GLY A 40 13.95 21.29 -14.83
C GLY A 40 12.70 21.98 -15.40
N ILE A 41 12.90 22.91 -16.33
CA ILE A 41 11.85 23.80 -16.89
C ILE A 41 10.79 23.01 -17.71
N GLY A 42 11.17 21.86 -18.28
CA GLY A 42 10.26 20.95 -19.00
C GLY A 42 9.62 19.86 -18.14
N ALA A 43 9.93 19.80 -16.84
CA ALA A 43 9.45 18.75 -15.94
C ALA A 43 8.00 18.95 -15.50
N GLN A 44 7.46 20.17 -15.61
CA GLN A 44 6.10 20.46 -15.16
C GLN A 44 5.06 19.87 -16.11
N LEU A 45 4.20 19.01 -15.55
CA LEU A 45 3.11 18.38 -16.28
C LEU A 45 1.80 19.16 -16.14
N LEU A 46 1.58 19.79 -15.00
CA LEU A 46 0.28 20.33 -14.62
C LEU A 46 0.40 21.40 -13.52
N ARG A 47 -0.50 22.40 -13.56
CA ARG A 47 -0.84 23.30 -12.46
C ARG A 47 -2.36 23.39 -12.31
N ALA A 48 -2.85 23.29 -11.08
CA ALA A 48 -4.27 23.39 -10.73
C ALA A 48 -4.45 24.24 -9.46
N GLN A 49 -5.70 24.62 -9.18
CA GLN A 49 -6.09 25.32 -7.96
C GLN A 49 -7.27 24.59 -7.31
N LEU A 50 -7.13 24.25 -6.02
CA LEU A 50 -8.21 23.71 -5.21
C LEU A 50 -9.04 24.87 -4.64
N ALA A 51 -10.32 24.93 -5.02
CA ALA A 51 -11.26 25.90 -4.48
C ALA A 51 -11.90 25.40 -3.18
N ASP A 52 -12.40 26.32 -2.35
CA ASP A 52 -13.05 26.02 -1.06
C ASP A 52 -14.25 25.07 -1.21
N ASP A 53 -14.95 25.13 -2.35
CA ASP A 53 -16.09 24.26 -2.68
C ASP A 53 -15.69 22.84 -3.09
N GLY A 54 -14.39 22.51 -3.05
CA GLY A 54 -13.84 21.21 -3.43
C GLY A 54 -13.68 20.97 -4.92
N THR A 55 -13.80 22.02 -5.73
CA THR A 55 -13.50 21.96 -7.16
C THR A 55 -11.99 22.10 -7.39
N LEU A 56 -11.40 21.16 -8.12
CA LEU A 56 -10.03 21.27 -8.61
C LEU A 56 -10.03 21.84 -10.03
N ARG A 57 -9.62 23.11 -10.14
CA ARG A 57 -9.62 23.88 -11.40
C ARG A 57 -8.27 23.76 -12.10
N LEU A 58 -8.27 23.35 -13.36
CA LEU A 58 -7.05 23.31 -14.15
C LEU A 58 -6.60 24.73 -14.51
N VAL A 59 -5.32 25.04 -14.27
CA VAL A 59 -4.72 26.33 -14.66
C VAL A 59 -3.88 26.16 -15.94
N ALA A 60 -3.06 25.12 -16.00
CA ALA A 60 -2.26 24.80 -17.17
C ALA A 60 -1.84 23.33 -17.16
N TYR A 61 -1.62 22.74 -18.33
CA TYR A 61 -1.05 21.40 -18.46
C TYR A 61 -0.16 21.28 -19.71
N ASN A 62 0.74 20.32 -19.69
CA ASN A 62 1.58 19.98 -20.83
C ASN A 62 0.81 19.08 -21.81
N HIS A 63 0.23 19.68 -22.85
CA HIS A 63 -0.50 18.95 -23.90
C HIS A 63 0.37 17.99 -24.73
N ARG A 64 1.70 18.13 -24.67
CA ARG A 64 2.65 17.25 -25.36
C ARG A 64 3.07 16.04 -24.53
N ALA A 65 2.72 16.00 -23.25
CA ALA A 65 2.97 14.84 -22.40
C ALA A 65 2.18 13.64 -22.93
N ALA A 66 2.74 12.43 -22.80
CA ALA A 66 2.05 11.23 -23.25
C ALA A 66 0.72 11.06 -22.50
N PRO A 67 -0.30 10.41 -23.09
CA PRO A 67 -1.59 10.17 -22.42
C PRO A 67 -1.47 9.56 -21.01
N ALA A 68 -0.55 8.62 -20.83
CA ALA A 68 -0.26 7.99 -19.54
C ALA A 68 0.26 9.02 -18.52
N ASP A 69 1.16 9.91 -18.92
CA ASP A 69 1.70 10.96 -18.05
C ASP A 69 0.64 12.00 -17.69
N GLN A 70 -0.25 12.36 -18.62
CA GLN A 70 -1.37 13.26 -18.35
C GLN A 70 -2.33 12.65 -17.30
N ARG A 71 -2.65 11.36 -17.43
CA ARG A 71 -3.46 10.62 -16.43
C ARG A 71 -2.76 10.59 -15.07
N ARG A 72 -1.48 10.23 -15.03
CA ARG A 72 -0.68 10.19 -13.78
C ARG A 72 -0.58 11.57 -13.14
N ALA A 73 -0.43 12.62 -13.93
CA ALA A 73 -0.39 13.99 -13.44
C ALA A 73 -1.71 14.38 -12.76
N LEU A 74 -2.85 14.07 -13.36
CA LEU A 74 -4.17 14.29 -12.76
C LEU A 74 -4.35 13.49 -11.46
N LEU A 75 -3.96 12.21 -11.44
CA LEU A 75 -4.01 11.40 -10.22
C LEU A 75 -3.14 11.99 -9.09
N ALA A 76 -1.94 12.49 -9.40
CA ALA A 76 -1.06 13.13 -8.44
C ALA A 76 -1.63 14.48 -7.93
N ALA A 77 -2.33 15.23 -8.79
CA ALA A 77 -3.05 16.43 -8.39
C ALA A 77 -4.18 16.12 -7.40
N LEU A 78 -4.94 15.06 -7.69
CA LEU A 78 -5.98 14.55 -6.80
C LEU A 78 -5.39 14.11 -5.46
N ALA A 79 -4.21 13.47 -5.46
CA ALA A 79 -3.50 13.11 -4.23
C ALA A 79 -3.23 14.33 -3.34
N ALA A 80 -2.69 15.41 -3.92
CA ALA A 80 -2.43 16.65 -3.21
C ALA A 80 -3.75 17.31 -2.73
N ALA A 81 -4.82 17.25 -3.52
CA ALA A 81 -6.12 17.79 -3.14
C ALA A 81 -6.82 16.98 -2.03
N PHE A 82 -6.73 15.66 -2.04
CA PHE A 82 -7.25 14.80 -0.97
C PHE A 82 -6.43 14.86 0.32
N SER A 83 -5.19 15.34 0.24
CA SER A 83 -4.33 15.58 1.40
C SER A 83 -4.70 16.86 2.15
N ASP A 84 -5.51 17.74 1.55
CA ASP A 84 -6.04 18.96 2.17
C ASP A 84 -6.93 18.67 3.37
N ASP A 85 -7.92 17.82 3.14
CA ASP A 85 -8.88 17.41 4.15
C ASP A 85 -9.12 15.90 4.04
N ALA A 86 -8.67 15.17 5.05
CA ALA A 86 -8.85 13.72 5.16
C ALA A 86 -10.33 13.28 5.21
N ARG A 87 -11.28 14.21 5.44
CA ARG A 87 -12.73 13.95 5.43
C ARG A 87 -13.34 14.12 4.05
N ARG A 88 -12.61 14.72 3.10
CA ARG A 88 -13.12 14.99 1.75
C ARG A 88 -13.26 13.68 0.97
N ALA A 89 -14.49 13.25 0.75
CA ALA A 89 -14.81 12.00 0.07
C ALA A 89 -14.70 12.08 -1.46
N ALA A 90 -14.81 13.28 -2.03
CA ALA A 90 -14.73 13.50 -3.46
C ALA A 90 -14.15 14.87 -3.83
N ILE A 91 -13.56 14.97 -5.01
CA ILE A 91 -13.09 16.21 -5.64
C ILE A 91 -13.85 16.42 -6.94
N ARG A 92 -14.35 17.64 -7.18
CA ARG A 92 -15.04 17.97 -8.42
C ARG A 92 -14.05 18.46 -9.48
N LEU A 93 -14.12 17.91 -10.67
CA LEU A 93 -13.42 18.37 -11.86
C LEU A 93 -14.42 19.02 -12.81
N ASP A 94 -14.02 20.09 -13.50
CA ASP A 94 -14.76 20.62 -14.65
C ASP A 94 -14.36 19.83 -15.91
N PRO A 95 -15.23 18.95 -16.45
CA PRO A 95 -14.86 18.09 -17.57
C PRO A 95 -14.45 18.85 -18.85
N ALA A 96 -14.87 20.12 -18.99
CA ALA A 96 -14.51 20.95 -20.14
C ALA A 96 -13.08 21.50 -20.04
N ALA A 97 -12.52 21.61 -18.84
CA ALA A 97 -11.22 22.20 -18.59
C ALA A 97 -10.07 21.18 -18.62
N TRP A 98 -10.35 19.89 -18.41
CA TRP A 98 -9.33 18.85 -18.27
C TRP A 98 -9.08 18.06 -19.57
N PRO A 99 -7.88 17.45 -19.74
CA PRO A 99 -7.57 16.66 -20.94
C PRO A 99 -8.53 15.47 -21.07
N ALA A 100 -9.26 15.38 -22.19
CA ALA A 100 -10.26 14.34 -22.41
C ALA A 100 -9.70 12.93 -22.18
N VAL A 101 -8.49 12.66 -22.66
CA VAL A 101 -7.82 11.35 -22.50
C VAL A 101 -7.59 10.97 -21.03
N ALA A 102 -7.30 11.94 -20.16
CA ALA A 102 -7.13 11.70 -18.74
C ALA A 102 -8.49 11.45 -18.05
N LEU A 103 -9.51 12.24 -18.40
CA LEU A 103 -10.87 12.07 -17.89
C LEU A 103 -11.48 10.73 -18.31
N ASP A 104 -11.33 10.34 -19.58
CA ASP A 104 -11.84 9.07 -20.10
C ASP A 104 -11.18 7.89 -19.41
N ALA A 105 -9.88 7.98 -19.13
CA ALA A 105 -9.20 6.96 -18.34
C ALA A 105 -9.73 6.86 -16.90
N LEU A 106 -10.04 7.99 -16.25
CA LEU A 106 -10.65 7.98 -14.91
C LEU A 106 -12.10 7.47 -14.92
N ARG A 107 -12.86 7.72 -15.99
CA ARG A 107 -14.19 7.13 -16.17
C ARG A 107 -14.09 5.62 -16.35
N ALA A 108 -13.19 5.17 -17.23
CA ALA A 108 -12.96 3.76 -17.51
C ALA A 108 -12.49 2.97 -16.26
N SER A 109 -11.77 3.63 -15.35
CA SER A 109 -11.37 3.01 -14.08
C SER A 109 -12.38 3.17 -12.93
N GLY A 110 -13.51 3.86 -13.17
CA GLY A 110 -14.57 4.11 -12.19
C GLY A 110 -14.24 5.17 -11.13
N VAL A 111 -13.13 5.91 -11.30
CA VAL A 111 -12.74 6.99 -10.38
C VAL A 111 -13.60 8.22 -10.57
N LEU A 112 -13.89 8.56 -11.83
CA LEU A 112 -14.66 9.74 -12.22
C LEU A 112 -16.11 9.33 -12.48
N ALA A 113 -17.00 9.72 -11.59
CA ALA A 113 -18.44 9.53 -11.71
C ALA A 113 -19.08 10.56 -12.64
N ASP A 114 -20.35 10.31 -12.98
CA ASP A 114 -21.20 11.26 -13.69
C ASP A 114 -21.27 12.60 -12.94
N GLY A 115 -21.23 13.72 -13.68
CA GLY A 115 -21.20 15.06 -13.08
C GLY A 115 -19.83 15.57 -12.64
N GLY A 116 -18.74 14.82 -12.92
CA GLY A 116 -17.37 15.31 -12.73
C GLY A 116 -16.79 15.07 -11.33
N LEU A 117 -17.37 14.16 -10.55
CA LEU A 117 -16.89 13.85 -9.20
C LEU A 117 -15.87 12.71 -9.21
N CYS A 118 -14.65 13.00 -8.77
CA CYS A 118 -13.63 12.00 -8.48
C CYS A 118 -13.78 11.48 -7.05
N MET A 119 -14.10 10.20 -6.90
CA MET A 119 -14.28 9.58 -5.58
C MET A 119 -12.92 9.20 -4.96
N ARG A 120 -12.69 9.53 -3.69
CA ARG A 120 -11.44 9.23 -2.96
C ARG A 120 -11.15 7.72 -2.96
N GLU A 121 -12.17 6.92 -2.69
CA GLU A 121 -12.04 5.45 -2.60
C GLU A 121 -11.63 4.83 -3.93
N GLY A 122 -12.16 5.34 -5.04
CA GLY A 122 -11.79 4.92 -6.39
C GLY A 122 -10.38 5.40 -6.77
N TRP A 123 -10.05 6.66 -6.44
CA TRP A 123 -8.71 7.23 -6.65
C TRP A 123 -7.64 6.44 -5.89
N ALA A 124 -7.90 6.10 -4.62
CA ALA A 124 -6.99 5.31 -3.79
C ALA A 124 -6.70 3.92 -4.40
N GLN A 125 -7.56 3.40 -5.28
CA GLN A 125 -7.34 2.11 -5.95
C GLN A 125 -6.49 2.22 -7.23
N GLN A 126 -6.07 3.42 -7.65
CA GLN A 126 -5.31 3.63 -8.89
C GLN A 126 -3.81 3.38 -8.71
N ALA A 127 -3.37 2.15 -8.98
CA ALA A 127 -2.00 1.69 -8.74
C ALA A 127 -0.87 2.58 -9.31
N ASP A 128 -1.13 3.36 -10.36
CA ASP A 128 -0.19 4.18 -11.13
C ASP A 128 0.68 5.16 -10.34
N LEU A 129 0.24 5.56 -9.14
CA LEU A 129 0.99 6.48 -8.27
C LEU A 129 1.95 5.75 -7.34
N TRP A 130 1.60 4.54 -6.92
CA TRP A 130 2.29 3.89 -5.80
C TRP A 130 3.07 2.66 -6.20
N ARG A 131 2.59 1.89 -7.19
CA ARG A 131 3.30 0.73 -7.67
C ARG A 131 4.51 1.15 -8.50
N VAL A 132 5.60 0.41 -8.32
CA VAL A 132 6.77 0.52 -9.18
C VAL A 132 6.61 -0.48 -10.33
N GLY A 133 6.76 0.01 -11.56
CA GLY A 133 6.52 -0.77 -12.78
C GLY A 133 5.06 -0.80 -13.23
N THR A 134 4.83 -1.27 -14.45
CA THR A 134 3.51 -1.30 -15.08
C THR A 134 2.69 -2.50 -14.58
N PRO A 135 1.46 -2.29 -14.06
CA PRO A 135 0.54 -3.38 -13.76
C PRO A 135 0.26 -4.20 -15.02
N LEU A 136 0.42 -5.52 -14.93
CA LEU A 136 0.11 -6.44 -16.02
C LEU A 136 -1.34 -6.93 -15.93
N PRO A 137 -1.99 -7.24 -17.06
CA PRO A 137 -3.30 -7.88 -17.04
C PRO A 137 -3.28 -9.19 -16.24
N CYS A 138 -4.31 -9.39 -15.42
CA CYS A 138 -4.41 -10.55 -14.56
C CYS A 138 -5.08 -11.72 -15.29
N ALA A 139 -4.42 -12.88 -15.32
CA ALA A 139 -5.00 -14.13 -15.81
C ALA A 139 -5.40 -15.05 -14.63
N THR A 140 -6.53 -15.76 -14.77
CA THR A 140 -6.99 -16.77 -13.81
C THR A 140 -6.80 -18.16 -14.42
N LEU A 141 -5.65 -18.79 -14.18
CA LEU A 141 -5.38 -20.15 -14.64
C LEU A 141 -5.42 -21.11 -13.46
N PRO A 142 -6.29 -22.13 -13.45
CA PRO A 142 -6.36 -23.07 -12.34
C PRO A 142 -5.11 -23.95 -12.28
N MET A 143 -4.66 -24.22 -11.05
CA MET A 143 -3.60 -25.15 -10.68
C MET A 143 -4.09 -26.08 -9.57
N LEU A 144 -3.40 -27.20 -9.40
CA LEU A 144 -3.61 -28.15 -8.32
C LEU A 144 -2.25 -28.46 -7.67
N THR A 145 -2.09 -28.04 -6.42
CA THR A 145 -0.91 -28.33 -5.59
C THR A 145 -1.38 -29.00 -4.31
N ASP A 146 -0.81 -30.15 -3.94
CA ASP A 146 -1.17 -30.91 -2.74
C ASP A 146 -2.69 -31.13 -2.56
N GLY A 147 -3.39 -31.42 -3.66
CA GLY A 147 -4.84 -31.63 -3.67
C GLY A 147 -5.69 -30.36 -3.52
N ARG A 148 -5.08 -29.17 -3.49
CA ARG A 148 -5.78 -27.88 -3.38
C ARG A 148 -5.85 -27.19 -4.74
N ARG A 149 -7.07 -26.87 -5.19
CA ARG A 149 -7.28 -26.09 -6.40
C ARG A 149 -7.14 -24.59 -6.10
N HIS A 150 -6.27 -23.90 -6.82
CA HIS A 150 -6.03 -22.45 -6.68
C HIS A 150 -5.57 -21.85 -8.02
N PRO A 151 -5.62 -20.53 -8.21
CA PRO A 151 -5.00 -19.88 -9.38
C PRO A 151 -3.47 -20.03 -9.39
N ARG A 152 -2.89 -20.05 -10.59
CA ARG A 152 -1.45 -19.90 -10.79
C ARG A 152 -0.97 -18.57 -10.22
N ARG A 153 0.07 -18.64 -9.38
CA ARG A 153 0.65 -17.46 -8.73
C ARG A 153 1.82 -16.88 -9.53
N PRO A 154 1.99 -15.55 -9.55
CA PRO A 154 3.19 -14.95 -10.11
C PRO A 154 4.41 -15.30 -9.25
N PRO A 155 5.63 -15.26 -9.82
CA PRO A 155 6.85 -15.39 -9.03
C PRO A 155 7.01 -14.20 -8.07
N ALA A 156 7.75 -14.40 -6.97
CA ALA A 156 8.09 -13.32 -6.06
C ALA A 156 8.93 -12.22 -6.76
N PRO A 157 8.67 -10.93 -6.49
CA PRO A 157 9.39 -9.82 -7.10
C PRO A 157 10.83 -9.71 -6.57
N ARG A 158 11.71 -9.04 -7.34
CA ARG A 158 13.11 -8.75 -7.00
C ARG A 158 13.39 -7.26 -7.22
N GLY A 159 13.01 -6.41 -6.28
CA GLY A 159 13.14 -4.96 -6.41
C GLY A 159 11.97 -4.22 -5.80
N ASP A 160 12.00 -2.89 -5.89
CA ASP A 160 10.91 -2.05 -5.38
C ASP A 160 9.61 -2.38 -6.11
N VAL A 161 8.54 -2.54 -5.35
CA VAL A 161 7.19 -2.82 -5.85
C VAL A 161 6.19 -1.75 -5.43
N TYR A 162 6.52 -0.96 -4.41
CA TYR A 162 5.66 0.06 -3.84
C TYR A 162 6.47 1.22 -3.26
N ALA A 163 5.98 2.45 -3.43
CA ALA A 163 6.52 3.62 -2.76
C ALA A 163 5.40 4.58 -2.33
N ARG A 164 5.58 5.21 -1.17
CA ARG A 164 4.68 6.23 -0.63
C ARG A 164 5.46 7.18 0.28
N ASP A 165 5.36 8.47 0.03
CA ASP A 165 5.81 9.48 0.98
C ASP A 165 4.85 9.55 2.18
N LEU A 166 5.39 9.67 3.38
CA LEU A 166 4.65 9.75 4.63
C LEU A 166 4.97 11.08 5.32
N PRO A 167 4.32 12.20 4.93
CA PRO A 167 4.67 13.53 5.42
C PRO A 167 4.58 13.67 6.94
N ALA A 168 3.62 12.99 7.59
CA ALA A 168 3.49 12.98 9.04
C ALA A 168 4.72 12.37 9.77
N LEU A 169 5.50 11.54 9.09
CA LEU A 169 6.76 10.98 9.59
C LEU A 169 8.00 11.66 8.97
N GLY A 170 7.82 12.47 7.93
CA GLY A 170 8.92 13.11 7.20
C GLY A 170 9.83 12.13 6.45
N VAL A 171 9.33 10.95 6.08
CA VAL A 171 10.11 9.87 5.43
C VAL A 171 9.35 9.29 4.24
N ARG A 172 10.07 8.59 3.36
CA ARG A 172 9.51 7.77 2.29
C ARG A 172 9.49 6.30 2.71
N PHE A 173 8.31 5.68 2.64
CA PHE A 173 8.18 4.24 2.76
C PHE A 173 8.30 3.57 1.40
N THR A 174 9.12 2.53 1.31
CA THR A 174 9.15 1.62 0.15
C THR A 174 8.96 0.17 0.58
N LEU A 175 8.41 -0.62 -0.33
CA LEU A 175 8.33 -2.07 -0.20
C LEU A 175 9.06 -2.68 -1.38
N ARG A 176 9.92 -3.65 -1.10
CA ARG A 176 10.67 -4.36 -2.13
C ARG A 176 10.64 -5.85 -1.92
N GLY A 177 10.85 -6.58 -3.00
CA GLY A 177 11.12 -8.01 -2.97
C GLY A 177 12.36 -8.35 -2.14
N TRP A 178 12.31 -9.53 -1.51
CA TRP A 178 13.43 -10.14 -0.81
C TRP A 178 14.67 -10.32 -1.70
N GLN A 179 15.83 -9.95 -1.17
CA GLN A 179 17.13 -10.12 -1.80
C GLN A 179 18.00 -11.07 -0.95
N PRO A 180 18.15 -12.35 -1.34
CA PRO A 180 18.86 -13.36 -0.54
C PRO A 180 20.28 -12.94 -0.14
N GLY A 181 21.01 -12.28 -1.06
CA GLY A 181 22.38 -11.84 -0.82
C GLY A 181 22.52 -10.74 0.24
N GLU A 182 21.45 -9.98 0.51
CA GLU A 182 21.48 -8.83 1.43
C GLU A 182 20.63 -9.04 2.69
N ASP A 183 19.48 -9.68 2.54
CA ASP A 183 18.46 -9.74 3.58
C ASP A 183 18.55 -10.99 4.45
N ALA A 184 19.16 -12.07 3.96
CA ALA A 184 19.29 -13.32 4.73
C ALA A 184 20.00 -13.08 6.07
N ALA A 185 21.17 -12.46 6.04
CA ALA A 185 21.93 -12.12 7.25
C ALA A 185 21.20 -11.09 8.13
N ARG A 186 20.48 -10.15 7.52
CA ARG A 186 19.73 -9.12 8.23
C ARG A 186 18.57 -9.71 9.02
N VAL A 187 17.76 -10.55 8.39
CA VAL A 187 16.66 -11.24 9.06
C VAL A 187 17.18 -12.19 10.11
N ALA A 188 18.27 -12.93 9.85
CA ALA A 188 18.90 -13.76 10.88
C ALA A 188 19.25 -12.95 12.14
N ARG A 189 19.91 -11.79 11.99
CA ARG A 189 20.19 -10.89 13.11
C ARG A 189 18.93 -10.42 13.82
N TRP A 190 17.84 -10.13 13.11
CA TRP A 190 16.59 -9.75 13.76
C TRP A 190 15.98 -10.88 14.60
N PHE A 191 16.21 -12.14 14.22
CA PHE A 191 15.77 -13.32 14.97
C PHE A 191 16.64 -13.63 16.20
N ASP A 192 17.76 -12.93 16.41
CA ASP A 192 18.51 -12.99 17.66
C ASP A 192 17.70 -12.36 18.82
N GLU A 193 16.79 -11.43 18.52
CA GLU A 193 15.92 -10.83 19.53
C GLU A 193 14.75 -11.75 19.91
N PRO A 194 14.61 -12.12 21.20
CA PRO A 194 13.53 -13.01 21.65
C PRO A 194 12.14 -12.54 21.23
N ARG A 195 11.88 -11.22 21.27
CA ARG A 195 10.59 -10.66 20.85
C ARG A 195 10.24 -11.00 19.39
N VAL A 196 11.23 -11.04 18.50
CA VAL A 196 11.02 -11.37 17.09
C VAL A 196 10.83 -12.87 16.95
N ARG A 197 11.74 -13.67 17.51
CA ARG A 197 11.68 -15.14 17.47
C ARG A 197 10.38 -15.69 18.04
N ASP A 198 9.98 -15.23 19.22
CA ASP A 198 8.76 -15.67 19.91
C ASP A 198 7.48 -15.10 19.28
N GLY A 199 7.62 -14.09 18.41
CA GLY A 199 6.53 -13.45 17.69
C GLY A 199 6.26 -14.05 16.33
N TRP A 200 7.24 -14.74 15.75
CA TRP A 200 7.16 -15.31 14.41
C TRP A 200 6.54 -16.72 14.45
N PRO A 201 5.52 -17.01 13.62
CA PRO A 201 4.98 -18.35 13.55
C PRO A 201 5.90 -19.24 12.71
N GLY A 202 6.59 -20.17 13.37
CA GLY A 202 7.38 -21.21 12.71
C GLY A 202 8.87 -20.87 12.61
N THR A 203 9.54 -21.45 11.60
CA THR A 203 10.99 -21.28 11.44
C THR A 203 11.34 -19.92 10.87
N GLN A 204 12.54 -19.45 11.20
CA GLN A 204 13.10 -18.26 10.60
C GLN A 204 13.12 -18.38 9.05
N PRO A 205 12.77 -17.31 8.32
CA PRO A 205 12.94 -17.24 6.87
C PRO A 205 14.39 -17.52 6.44
N GLY A 206 14.58 -18.41 5.47
CA GLY A 206 15.90 -18.81 5.00
C GLY A 206 16.61 -19.85 5.87
N ALA A 207 16.01 -20.30 6.98
CA ALA A 207 16.54 -21.41 7.76
C ALA A 207 16.58 -22.69 6.93
N HIS A 208 17.56 -23.56 7.22
CA HIS A 208 17.73 -24.87 6.56
C HIS A 208 17.94 -24.81 5.03
N GLY A 209 18.33 -23.65 4.49
CA GLY A 209 18.67 -23.49 3.07
C GLY A 209 17.47 -23.36 2.12
N THR A 210 16.24 -23.33 2.64
CA THR A 210 15.04 -23.06 1.82
C THR A 210 14.87 -21.55 1.66
N ALA A 211 15.02 -21.05 0.44
CA ALA A 211 14.81 -19.65 0.15
C ALA A 211 13.32 -19.29 0.34
N PRO A 212 12.97 -18.18 1.02
CA PRO A 212 11.58 -17.78 1.27
C PRO A 212 10.75 -17.51 0.01
N ASP A 213 11.41 -17.37 -1.15
CA ASP A 213 10.83 -17.10 -2.46
C ASP A 213 10.72 -18.36 -3.34
N ALA A 214 11.09 -19.53 -2.81
CA ALA A 214 11.02 -20.79 -3.54
C ALA A 214 9.57 -21.26 -3.77
N ASP A 215 8.65 -20.89 -2.88
CA ASP A 215 7.24 -21.22 -2.99
C ASP A 215 6.43 -20.01 -3.52
N PRO A 216 5.82 -20.09 -4.72
CA PRO A 216 4.96 -19.04 -5.26
C PRO A 216 3.74 -18.68 -4.40
N HIS A 217 3.38 -19.52 -3.43
CA HIS A 217 2.38 -19.22 -2.41
C HIS A 217 2.79 -17.99 -1.56
N VAL A 218 4.09 -17.78 -1.35
CA VAL A 218 4.64 -16.74 -0.46
C VAL A 218 5.37 -15.67 -1.27
N THR A 219 5.06 -14.42 -0.95
CA THR A 219 5.75 -13.23 -1.48
C THR A 219 6.55 -12.60 -0.34
N PRO A 220 7.85 -12.90 -0.22
CA PRO A 220 8.70 -12.32 0.81
C PRO A 220 9.09 -10.89 0.42
N LEU A 221 8.85 -9.96 1.35
CA LEU A 221 8.97 -8.52 1.14
C LEU A 221 9.75 -7.88 2.29
N VAL A 222 10.43 -6.79 1.97
CA VAL A 222 11.19 -5.98 2.92
C VAL A 222 10.66 -4.55 2.88
N GLY A 223 10.23 -4.07 4.05
CA GLY A 223 9.82 -2.68 4.23
C GLY A 223 11.03 -1.81 4.55
N CYS A 224 11.09 -0.65 3.89
CA CYS A 224 12.16 0.32 4.07
C CYS A 224 11.60 1.71 4.40
N PHE A 225 12.31 2.45 5.25
CA PHE A 225 12.14 3.91 5.41
C PHE A 225 13.38 4.61 4.87
N ASP A 226 13.21 5.51 3.91
CA ASP A 226 14.31 6.20 3.21
C ASP A 226 15.40 5.25 2.70
N GLY A 227 14.98 4.09 2.18
CA GLY A 227 15.86 3.05 1.66
C GLY A 227 16.46 2.12 2.73
N GLU A 228 16.26 2.39 4.02
CA GLU A 228 16.76 1.54 5.09
C GLU A 228 15.78 0.41 5.44
N PRO A 229 16.18 -0.87 5.31
CA PRO A 229 15.35 -2.01 5.70
C PRO A 229 15.05 -2.06 7.19
N PHE A 230 13.78 -2.17 7.57
CA PHE A 230 13.35 -2.22 8.98
C PHE A 230 12.41 -3.37 9.33
N ALA A 231 11.69 -3.90 8.34
CA ALA A 231 10.68 -4.94 8.53
C ALA A 231 10.78 -6.03 7.47
N TYR A 232 10.46 -7.26 7.88
CA TYR A 232 10.26 -8.39 6.98
C TYR A 232 8.78 -8.79 7.00
N ILE A 233 8.23 -9.02 5.81
CA ILE A 233 6.82 -9.32 5.59
C ILE A 233 6.73 -10.53 4.65
N GLU A 234 5.96 -11.54 5.03
CA GLU A 234 5.47 -12.57 4.12
C GLU A 234 4.02 -12.27 3.78
N ALA A 235 3.77 -11.91 2.53
CA ALA A 235 2.43 -11.85 1.98
C ALA A 235 2.14 -13.16 1.26
N PHE A 236 1.15 -13.93 1.74
CA PHE A 236 0.89 -15.27 1.23
C PHE A 236 -0.54 -15.42 0.71
N TRP A 237 -0.75 -16.32 -0.25
CA TRP A 237 -2.07 -16.59 -0.80
C TRP A 237 -2.86 -17.49 0.14
N LEU A 238 -3.89 -16.97 0.81
CA LEU A 238 -4.57 -17.70 1.89
C LEU A 238 -5.17 -19.04 1.45
N LYS A 239 -5.46 -19.21 0.15
CA LYS A 239 -6.04 -20.45 -0.40
C LYS A 239 -5.09 -21.64 -0.27
N GLU A 240 -3.79 -21.41 -0.35
CA GLU A 240 -2.76 -22.44 -0.23
C GLU A 240 -2.19 -22.56 1.19
N ASP A 241 -2.48 -21.61 2.09
CA ASP A 241 -1.96 -21.61 3.47
C ASP A 241 -2.63 -22.67 4.36
N PRO A 242 -1.97 -23.21 5.40
CA PRO A 242 -2.62 -24.04 6.42
C PRO A 242 -3.83 -23.37 7.11
N LEU A 243 -3.94 -22.05 7.10
CA LEU A 243 -5.10 -21.32 7.59
C LEU A 243 -6.36 -21.49 6.71
N ALA A 244 -6.21 -21.84 5.42
CA ALA A 244 -7.31 -21.83 4.43
C ALA A 244 -8.59 -22.55 4.90
N PRO A 245 -8.52 -23.79 5.41
CA PRO A 245 -9.70 -24.55 5.83
C PRO A 245 -10.43 -23.89 7.01
N HIS A 246 -9.70 -23.11 7.81
CA HIS A 246 -10.22 -22.50 9.04
C HIS A 246 -10.78 -21.11 8.82
N VAL A 247 -10.54 -20.47 7.67
CA VAL A 247 -10.95 -19.08 7.40
C VAL A 247 -11.85 -18.92 6.17
N GLY A 248 -12.05 -19.98 5.38
CA GLY A 248 -12.89 -19.93 4.18
C GLY A 248 -12.28 -19.06 3.08
N ALA A 249 -10.97 -19.21 2.85
CA ALA A 249 -10.20 -18.39 1.93
C ALA A 249 -10.72 -18.49 0.48
N ARG A 250 -10.90 -17.32 -0.16
CA ARG A 250 -11.14 -17.20 -1.60
C ARG A 250 -9.82 -17.27 -2.37
N ASP A 251 -9.95 -17.43 -3.69
CA ASP A 251 -8.84 -17.66 -4.60
C ASP A 251 -7.75 -16.58 -4.57
N TYR A 252 -8.09 -15.34 -4.21
CA TYR A 252 -7.14 -14.21 -4.18
C TYR A 252 -7.04 -13.54 -2.81
N ASP A 253 -7.61 -14.13 -1.75
CA ASP A 253 -7.44 -13.57 -0.42
C ASP A 253 -5.97 -13.71 0.01
N ARG A 254 -5.44 -12.67 0.68
CA ARG A 254 -4.05 -12.60 1.10
C ARG A 254 -3.92 -12.66 2.61
N GLY A 255 -2.84 -13.26 3.08
CA GLY A 255 -2.45 -13.29 4.49
C GLY A 255 -1.13 -12.56 4.71
N LEU A 256 -0.91 -12.08 5.93
CA LEU A 256 0.30 -11.39 6.34
C LEU A 256 0.93 -12.06 7.57
N ARG A 257 2.22 -12.38 7.47
CA ARG A 257 3.14 -12.52 8.61
C ARG A 257 4.14 -11.39 8.53
N MET A 258 4.44 -10.75 9.65
CA MET A 258 5.29 -9.56 9.65
C MET A 258 6.04 -9.42 10.95
N LEU A 259 7.27 -8.92 10.84
CA LEU A 259 8.10 -8.53 11.96
C LEU A 259 8.74 -7.18 11.68
N VAL A 260 8.90 -6.38 12.73
CA VAL A 260 9.76 -5.19 12.73
C VAL A 260 11.03 -5.57 13.45
N GLY A 261 12.16 -5.55 12.74
CA GLY A 261 13.46 -5.90 13.29
C GLY A 261 14.18 -4.70 13.88
N GLU A 262 14.14 -3.55 13.19
CA GLU A 262 14.83 -2.34 13.64
C GLU A 262 14.07 -1.61 14.74
N SER A 263 14.76 -1.34 15.84
CA SER A 263 14.13 -0.85 17.07
C SER A 263 13.63 0.60 16.96
N ARG A 264 14.28 1.43 16.12
CA ARG A 264 13.93 2.83 15.91
C ARG A 264 12.64 3.05 15.12
N TRP A 265 12.28 2.08 14.27
CA TRP A 265 11.07 2.11 13.44
C TRP A 265 9.89 1.40 14.10
N ARG A 266 9.96 1.25 15.43
CA ARG A 266 8.87 0.72 16.25
C ARG A 266 7.99 1.85 16.77
N GLY A 267 6.80 1.45 17.20
CA GLY A 267 5.86 2.33 17.89
C GLY A 267 4.64 2.67 17.03
N PRO A 268 3.57 3.17 17.65
CA PRO A 268 2.29 3.36 16.97
C PRO A 268 2.36 4.30 15.75
N HIS A 269 3.16 5.36 15.82
CA HIS A 269 3.31 6.33 14.72
C HIS A 269 3.97 5.70 13.48
N CYS A 270 5.04 4.90 13.66
CA CYS A 270 5.67 4.18 12.55
C CYS A 270 4.69 3.16 11.94
N VAL A 271 3.99 2.39 12.78
CA VAL A 271 3.02 1.39 12.32
C VAL A 271 1.87 2.03 11.54
N ALA A 272 1.41 3.20 11.97
CA ALA A 272 0.39 3.96 11.25
C ALA A 272 0.81 4.37 9.83
N GLY A 273 2.11 4.52 9.58
CA GLY A 273 2.65 4.76 8.24
C GLY A 273 2.77 3.48 7.40
N TRP A 274 3.47 2.46 7.91
CA TRP A 274 3.86 1.32 7.07
C TRP A 274 2.78 0.25 6.93
N LEU A 275 1.99 -0.05 7.96
CA LEU A 275 1.02 -1.16 7.90
C LEU A 275 -0.09 -0.90 6.87
N PRO A 276 -0.75 0.28 6.87
CA PRO A 276 -1.68 0.64 5.80
C PRO A 276 -1.04 0.62 4.42
N SER A 277 0.24 1.00 4.30
CA SER A 277 0.97 0.99 3.03
C SER A 277 1.20 -0.43 2.50
N VAL A 278 1.51 -1.39 3.37
CA VAL A 278 1.62 -2.82 3.00
C VAL A 278 0.26 -3.38 2.57
N VAL A 279 -0.80 -3.13 3.33
CA VAL A 279 -2.15 -3.59 2.99
C VAL A 279 -2.62 -2.98 1.67
N HIS A 280 -2.35 -1.68 1.47
CA HIS A 280 -2.64 -0.99 0.23
C HIS A 280 -1.92 -1.63 -0.95
N TYR A 281 -0.61 -1.89 -0.81
CA TYR A 281 0.15 -2.61 -1.82
C TYR A 281 -0.52 -3.94 -2.19
N LEU A 282 -0.95 -4.76 -1.22
CA LEU A 282 -1.59 -6.05 -1.51
C LEU A 282 -2.88 -5.93 -2.33
N PHE A 283 -3.70 -4.90 -2.06
CA PHE A 283 -4.90 -4.64 -2.85
C PHE A 283 -4.60 -4.11 -4.26
N LEU A 284 -3.45 -3.46 -4.46
CA LEU A 284 -3.01 -2.96 -5.76
C LEU A 284 -2.17 -3.99 -6.54
N ASP A 285 -1.55 -4.94 -5.85
CA ASP A 285 -0.66 -5.95 -6.42
C ASP A 285 -1.45 -6.90 -7.33
N ASP A 286 -2.58 -7.39 -6.83
CA ASP A 286 -3.58 -8.11 -7.58
C ASP A 286 -4.98 -7.53 -7.31
N PRO A 287 -5.62 -6.86 -8.29
CA PRO A 287 -6.92 -6.20 -8.11
C PRO A 287 -8.07 -7.17 -7.78
N ARG A 288 -7.87 -8.49 -7.93
CA ARG A 288 -8.85 -9.52 -7.54
C ARG A 288 -8.81 -9.84 -6.04
N THR A 289 -7.85 -9.28 -5.30
CA THR A 289 -7.74 -9.44 -3.84
C THR A 289 -8.86 -8.67 -3.15
N GLU A 290 -9.72 -9.41 -2.43
CA GLU A 290 -10.88 -8.86 -1.71
C GLU A 290 -10.69 -8.79 -0.19
N ALA A 291 -9.75 -9.58 0.36
CA ALA A 291 -9.45 -9.58 1.78
C ALA A 291 -7.97 -9.76 2.07
N VAL A 292 -7.50 -9.06 3.11
CA VAL A 292 -6.18 -9.25 3.70
C VAL A 292 -6.35 -9.63 5.16
N GLY A 293 -5.72 -10.71 5.60
CA GLY A 293 -5.86 -11.22 6.96
C GLY A 293 -4.56 -11.49 7.69
N CYS A 294 -4.65 -11.59 9.01
CA CYS A 294 -3.53 -11.87 9.90
C CYS A 294 -4.01 -12.76 11.06
N ALA A 295 -3.23 -13.79 11.38
CA ALA A 295 -3.47 -14.66 12.53
C ALA A 295 -2.56 -14.21 13.68
N VAL A 296 -3.16 -13.73 14.76
CA VAL A 296 -2.43 -13.19 15.92
C VAL A 296 -2.41 -14.21 17.05
N PRO A 297 -1.22 -14.68 17.51
CA PRO A 297 -1.13 -15.61 18.63
C PRO A 297 -1.81 -15.09 19.92
N ALA A 298 -2.25 -16.01 20.78
CA ALA A 298 -2.74 -15.67 22.11
C ALA A 298 -1.73 -14.83 22.92
N GLY A 299 -2.22 -14.00 23.85
CA GLY A 299 -1.37 -13.13 24.68
C GLY A 299 -0.81 -11.88 24.00
N ARG A 300 -1.08 -11.65 22.70
CA ARG A 300 -0.57 -10.49 21.94
C ARG A 300 -1.60 -9.34 21.81
N ALA A 301 -2.23 -8.93 22.91
CA ALA A 301 -3.31 -7.92 22.91
C ALA A 301 -2.93 -6.60 22.21
N ARG A 302 -1.70 -6.11 22.41
CA ARG A 302 -1.20 -4.89 21.75
C ARG A 302 -1.19 -4.99 20.21
N VAL A 303 -0.89 -6.17 19.67
CA VAL A 303 -0.91 -6.41 18.21
C VAL A 303 -2.35 -6.41 17.71
N VAL A 304 -3.25 -7.09 18.44
CA VAL A 304 -4.69 -7.09 18.14
C VAL A 304 -5.26 -5.67 18.09
N ASP A 305 -4.94 -4.84 19.09
CA ASP A 305 -5.44 -3.46 19.15
C ASP A 305 -4.85 -2.59 18.04
N THR A 306 -3.59 -2.84 17.67
CA THR A 306 -2.92 -2.15 16.56
C THR A 306 -3.59 -2.50 15.24
N LEU A 307 -3.80 -3.79 14.94
CA LEU A 307 -4.51 -4.23 13.75
C LEU A 307 -5.94 -3.66 13.70
N ALA A 308 -6.67 -3.68 14.82
CA ALA A 308 -8.01 -3.13 14.89
C ALA A 308 -8.07 -1.62 14.56
N ARG A 309 -7.09 -0.83 15.04
CA ARG A 309 -6.95 0.60 14.67
C ARG A 309 -6.66 0.83 13.19
N HIS A 310 -6.14 -0.18 12.49
CA HIS A 310 -5.80 -0.14 11.06
C HIS A 310 -6.77 -0.95 10.19
N GLY A 311 -8.03 -1.08 10.62
CA GLY A 311 -9.11 -1.61 9.79
C GLY A 311 -9.30 -3.13 9.83
N PHE A 312 -8.50 -3.87 10.60
CA PHE A 312 -8.68 -5.32 10.73
C PHE A 312 -9.78 -5.65 11.75
N ALA A 313 -10.90 -6.18 11.26
CA ALA A 313 -11.98 -6.69 12.10
C ALA A 313 -11.60 -8.03 12.75
N ARG A 314 -11.81 -8.13 14.07
CA ARG A 314 -11.70 -9.40 14.82
C ARG A 314 -12.77 -10.38 14.33
N GLN A 315 -12.37 -11.58 13.92
CA GLN A 315 -13.31 -12.59 13.42
C GLN A 315 -13.59 -13.66 14.48
N ARG A 316 -12.63 -14.57 14.68
CA ARG A 316 -12.74 -15.68 15.63
C ARG A 316 -11.37 -16.22 16.00
N ARG A 317 -11.28 -16.94 17.12
CA ARG A 317 -10.11 -17.77 17.40
C ARG A 317 -10.16 -19.03 16.54
N LEU A 318 -9.01 -19.42 15.99
CA LEU A 318 -8.88 -20.64 15.21
C LEU A 318 -8.43 -21.78 16.12
N ALA A 319 -9.04 -22.96 15.98
CA ALA A 319 -8.67 -24.16 16.71
C ALA A 319 -7.41 -24.80 16.10
N LEU A 320 -6.29 -24.06 16.14
CA LEU A 320 -4.98 -24.46 15.62
C LEU A 320 -4.02 -24.66 16.79
N ALA A 321 -3.85 -25.92 17.20
CA ALA A 321 -2.99 -26.34 18.31
C ALA A 321 -3.16 -25.46 19.58
N ASP A 322 -2.13 -25.39 20.42
CA ASP A 322 -2.15 -24.60 21.67
C ASP A 322 -2.15 -23.08 21.44
N ALA A 323 -1.74 -22.61 20.26
CA ALA A 323 -1.56 -21.19 19.98
C ALA A 323 -2.89 -20.41 19.84
N GLN A 324 -3.98 -21.12 19.51
CA GLN A 324 -5.35 -20.60 19.29
C GLN A 324 -5.41 -19.13 18.80
N PRO A 325 -4.81 -18.85 17.63
CA PRO A 325 -4.62 -17.48 17.17
C PRO A 325 -5.97 -16.83 16.87
N LEU A 326 -6.06 -15.52 17.15
CA LEU A 326 -7.18 -14.69 16.74
C LEU A 326 -7.02 -14.35 15.26
N TRP A 327 -7.96 -14.80 14.42
CA TRP A 327 -8.06 -14.38 13.04
C TRP A 327 -8.65 -12.98 12.95
N MET A 328 -7.93 -12.08 12.29
CA MET A 328 -8.38 -10.73 11.98
C MET A 328 -8.24 -10.48 10.48
N ARG A 329 -9.16 -9.73 9.88
CA ARG A 329 -9.10 -9.38 8.46
C ARG A 329 -9.64 -7.99 8.16
N THR A 330 -9.12 -7.37 7.12
CA THR A 330 -9.72 -6.21 6.47
C THR A 330 -10.22 -6.60 5.08
N LEU A 331 -11.37 -6.06 4.70
CA LEU A 331 -11.91 -6.20 3.35
C LEU A 331 -11.45 -5.03 2.48
N ARG A 332 -11.42 -5.24 1.16
CA ARG A 332 -11.10 -4.21 0.18
C ARG A 332 -11.98 -2.97 0.37
N GLU A 333 -13.29 -3.19 0.39
CA GLU A 333 -14.31 -2.15 0.61
C GLU A 333 -14.07 -1.34 1.89
N THR A 334 -13.89 -2.02 3.03
CA THR A 334 -13.64 -1.35 4.32
C THR A 334 -12.31 -0.61 4.35
N PHE A 335 -11.28 -1.13 3.68
CA PHE A 335 -9.98 -0.47 3.64
C PHE A 335 -10.03 0.84 2.85
N PHE A 336 -10.65 0.84 1.67
CA PHE A 336 -10.69 2.01 0.78
C PHE A 336 -11.74 3.05 1.18
N SER A 337 -12.82 2.66 1.86
CA SER A 337 -13.75 3.60 2.53
C SER A 337 -13.17 4.22 3.82
N GLY A 338 -12.09 3.63 4.34
CA GLY A 338 -11.34 4.16 5.47
C GLY A 338 -10.46 5.36 5.11
N ARG A 339 -9.64 5.81 6.08
CA ARG A 339 -8.71 6.94 5.93
C ARG A 339 -7.25 6.50 5.88
N HIS A 340 -7.01 5.33 5.31
CA HIS A 340 -5.72 4.64 5.31
C HIS A 340 -4.80 5.02 4.15
N VAL A 341 -5.36 5.75 3.16
CA VAL A 341 -4.71 6.21 1.92
C VAL A 341 -4.93 7.69 1.74
#